data_AF-A0A9Q1EJX0-F1
#
_entry.id   AF-A0A9Q1EJX0-F1
#
_cell.length_a   1.000
_cell.length_b   1.000
_cell.length_c   1.000
_cell.angle_alpha   90.00
_cell.angle_beta   90.00
_cell.angle_gamma   90.00
#
_symmetry.space_group_name_H-M   'P 1'
#
loop_
_entity.id
_entity.type
_entity.pdbx_description
1 polymer ?
#
loop_
_entity_poly.entity_id
_entity_poly.type
_entity_poly.pdbx_seq_one_letter_code
_entity_poly.pdbx_strand_id
1 'polypeptide(L)'
;MVLQDLGNPFQEESHDLYSIDTRDIANPSSAELLQSHLKKGQTKFQEFVQGLQNHPTTFYEPIKKNRVDFFSQDSATAEPSKQKLVKENCQLFSKLFISCQSRECDLQEFFQHENQPFPAALSDGGKLYACQKSQLASILESYITSPDQEPDTDVIIIDGSALVHTLPPKRSKTFEDYAALDVLPTIHAYAMKYKSTHVVFDVYNPSSLKMETRSKRGQGGRRKVTNKNKVPSNWRNFLRHNDNKTDLFHFLADKIAHMTVPNMVVVTKGPDVLSTSETSLDSLDKCFHEEADTRIFVHARHATEEGSKTIMIKANDTDILVIALSIFPSLQDLGLQKLWVAFGHGQSLRWIGVHDLYCYIGPEKTKGILFFHAFTGCDTVSAFRNKGKKTAWQTWDICSEASPIFTKLSQYPPILNDGDLEILEKFVVLMYDRSSTAVSVDEARLDMFARKQRPYEAIPPTRAALLQHTKHAAYQAGCIWGQSTQRQPESESPGDWGWKKRQGGVGFDWLVGQSHSVPFTDSLIELSSGFAMDVSFGRSWPPAHSPEACSTLKTGARQKERAHSDTESVGITVALEVLQWAQLEGSKNPHDFYGLLEGVQDEVGVFPFEGVTDRCGSSVNWNARRAACC
;
A
#
# COMPACT_ATOMS: atom_id res chain seq x y z
N MET A 1 14.62 39.58 26.37
CA MET A 1 13.29 39.77 25.72
C MET A 1 12.61 38.44 25.39
N VAL A 2 13.28 37.44 24.80
CA VAL A 2 12.66 36.15 24.39
C VAL A 2 11.98 35.36 25.52
N LEU A 3 12.51 35.36 26.75
CA LEU A 3 11.94 34.60 27.87
C LEU A 3 10.75 35.26 28.58
N GLN A 4 10.53 36.58 28.43
CA GLN A 4 9.38 37.26 29.04
C GLN A 4 8.08 36.97 28.29
N ASP A 5 8.15 36.79 26.96
CA ASP A 5 6.98 36.50 26.12
C ASP A 5 6.58 35.01 26.11
N LEU A 6 7.51 34.10 26.44
CA LEU A 6 7.34 32.64 26.34
C LEU A 6 6.82 31.97 27.63
N GLY A 7 6.59 32.74 28.70
CA GLY A 7 6.25 32.21 30.02
C GLY A 7 7.44 31.56 30.74
N ASN A 8 7.33 31.35 32.05
CA ASN A 8 8.37 30.68 32.82
C ASN A 8 8.37 29.16 32.49
N PRO A 9 9.41 28.61 31.83
CA PRO A 9 9.43 27.21 31.44
C PRO A 9 9.50 26.25 32.65
N PHE A 10 9.84 26.75 33.84
CA PHE A 10 9.87 25.97 35.08
C PHE A 10 8.52 25.91 35.81
N GLN A 11 7.48 26.59 35.28
CA GLN A 11 6.11 26.53 35.82
C GLN A 11 5.19 25.60 35.01
N GLU A 12 5.63 25.13 33.84
CA GLU A 12 4.85 24.22 32.99
C GLU A 12 5.17 22.78 33.37
N GLU A 13 4.29 22.14 34.15
CA GLU A 13 4.38 20.71 34.44
C GLU A 13 3.95 19.91 33.20
N SER A 14 4.93 19.48 32.40
CA SER A 14 4.73 18.60 31.24
C SER A 14 5.76 17.48 31.26
N HIS A 15 5.33 16.27 30.91
CA HIS A 15 6.22 15.11 30.76
C HIS A 15 7.01 15.14 29.44
N ASP A 16 6.70 16.06 28.53
CA ASP A 16 7.31 16.17 27.21
C ASP A 16 8.59 17.00 27.26
N LEU A 17 9.65 16.54 26.57
CA LEU A 17 10.88 17.30 26.39
C LEU A 17 10.75 18.18 25.13
N TYR A 18 10.72 19.51 25.29
CA TYR A 18 10.57 20.43 24.16
C TYR A 18 11.62 21.56 24.15
N SER A 19 11.93 22.06 22.95
CA SER A 19 12.80 23.24 22.79
C SER A 19 12.09 24.50 23.28
N ILE A 20 12.76 25.32 24.09
CA ILE A 20 12.14 26.50 24.72
C ILE A 20 11.77 27.56 23.67
N ASP A 21 12.58 27.71 22.63
CA ASP A 21 12.46 28.72 21.59
C ASP A 21 11.46 28.33 20.49
N THR A 22 11.48 27.07 20.04
CA THR A 22 10.62 26.58 18.94
C THR A 22 9.38 25.84 19.40
N ARG A 23 9.34 25.40 20.67
CA ARG A 23 8.33 24.49 21.24
C ARG A 23 8.21 23.17 20.47
N ASP A 24 9.28 22.76 19.78
CA ASP A 24 9.35 21.46 19.11
C ASP A 24 9.60 20.38 20.17
N ILE A 25 8.82 19.30 20.13
CA ILE A 25 8.93 18.19 21.09
C ILE A 25 9.94 17.18 20.54
N ALA A 26 10.88 16.77 21.39
CA ALA A 26 11.86 15.74 21.08
C ALA A 26 11.17 14.37 20.88
N ASN A 27 11.75 13.53 20.03
CA ASN A 27 11.23 12.17 19.84
C ASN A 27 11.18 11.42 21.18
N PRO A 28 10.13 10.61 21.45
CA PRO A 28 10.06 9.77 22.64
C PRO A 28 11.32 8.92 22.85
N SER A 29 11.97 8.45 21.78
CA SER A 29 13.24 7.70 21.86
C SER A 29 14.37 8.53 22.47
N SER A 30 14.44 9.84 22.19
CA SER A 30 15.42 10.76 22.78
C SER A 30 15.11 11.03 24.27
N ALA A 31 13.83 11.09 24.64
CA ALA A 31 13.40 11.26 26.03
C ALA A 31 13.68 10.02 26.88
N GLU A 32 13.33 8.81 26.40
CA GLU A 32 13.68 7.54 27.03
C GLU A 32 15.20 7.34 27.10
N LEU A 33 15.92 7.78 26.08
CA LEU A 33 17.37 7.68 26.06
C LEU A 33 18.00 8.62 27.09
N LEU A 34 17.50 9.85 27.27
CA LEU A 34 17.92 10.75 28.36
C LEU A 34 17.61 10.17 29.74
N GLN A 35 16.40 9.61 29.93
CA GLN A 35 16.01 8.96 31.18
C GLN A 35 16.89 7.74 31.51
N SER A 36 17.26 6.95 30.48
CA SER A 36 18.05 5.73 30.66
C SER A 36 19.57 5.95 30.56
N HIS A 37 20.04 7.13 30.17
CA HIS A 37 21.45 7.38 29.87
C HIS A 37 22.35 7.17 31.08
N LEU A 38 21.93 7.69 32.25
CA LEU A 38 22.67 7.53 33.50
C LEU A 38 22.77 6.04 33.88
N LYS A 39 21.66 5.31 33.80
CA LYS A 39 21.59 3.88 34.12
C LYS A 39 22.46 3.05 33.19
N LYS A 40 22.40 3.29 31.87
CA LYS A 40 23.26 2.63 30.87
C LYS A 40 24.74 2.91 31.13
N GLY A 41 25.10 4.13 31.50
CA GLY A 41 26.45 4.50 31.91
C GLY A 41 26.92 3.73 33.15
N GLN A 42 26.07 3.64 34.17
CA GLN A 42 26.34 2.87 35.39
C GLN A 42 26.54 1.38 35.11
N THR A 43 25.69 0.77 34.29
CA THR A 43 25.84 -0.65 33.90
C THR A 43 27.17 -0.91 33.18
N LYS A 44 27.53 -0.06 32.21
CA LYS A 44 28.82 -0.20 31.50
C LYS A 44 30.02 -0.01 32.40
N PHE A 45 29.93 0.89 33.38
CA PHE A 45 30.97 1.06 34.39
C PHE A 45 31.11 -0.21 35.25
N GLN A 46 30.00 -0.81 35.68
CA GLN A 46 30.02 -2.06 36.43
C GLN A 46 30.62 -3.22 35.62
N GLU A 47 30.22 -3.36 34.35
CA GLU A 47 30.80 -4.35 33.42
C GLU A 47 32.31 -4.16 33.26
N PHE A 48 32.78 -2.92 33.13
CA PHE A 48 34.21 -2.61 33.06
C PHE A 48 34.96 -3.01 34.33
N VAL A 49 34.43 -2.63 35.51
CA VAL A 49 35.04 -2.99 36.80
C VAL A 49 35.08 -4.51 37.00
N GLN A 50 34.02 -5.22 36.63
CA GLN A 50 33.96 -6.68 36.71
C GLN A 50 34.93 -7.35 35.72
N GLY A 51 35.06 -6.79 34.51
CA GLY A 51 36.05 -7.24 33.52
C GLY A 51 37.47 -7.14 34.04
N LEU A 52 37.81 -6.03 34.71
CA LEU A 52 39.13 -5.84 35.33
C LEU A 52 39.45 -6.83 36.45
N GLN A 53 38.44 -7.26 37.20
CA GLN A 53 38.60 -8.26 38.26
C GLN A 53 38.92 -9.65 37.71
N ASN A 54 38.34 -9.99 36.55
CA ASN A 54 38.48 -11.32 35.95
C ASN A 54 39.69 -11.42 35.00
N HIS A 55 40.02 -10.34 34.28
CA HIS A 55 41.08 -10.30 33.27
C HIS A 55 41.79 -8.93 33.26
N PRO A 56 42.91 -8.76 34.00
CA PRO A 56 43.59 -7.46 34.12
C PRO A 56 44.05 -6.83 32.79
N THR A 57 44.20 -7.65 31.74
CA THR A 57 44.58 -7.24 30.39
C THR A 57 43.49 -6.47 29.65
N THR A 58 42.22 -6.56 30.06
CA THR A 58 41.11 -5.82 29.43
C THR A 58 41.15 -4.31 29.69
N PHE A 59 42.01 -3.83 30.60
CA PHE A 59 42.21 -2.40 30.84
C PHE A 59 42.68 -1.64 29.59
N TYR A 60 43.48 -2.30 28.74
CA TYR A 60 44.03 -1.70 27.53
C TYR A 60 43.10 -1.80 26.32
N GLU A 61 41.95 -2.46 26.46
CA GLU A 61 40.97 -2.57 25.38
C GLU A 61 40.22 -1.24 25.19
N PRO A 62 39.99 -0.82 23.93
CA PRO A 62 39.22 0.39 23.66
C PRO A 62 37.78 0.25 24.17
N ILE A 63 37.35 1.18 25.02
CA ILE A 63 35.95 1.26 25.45
C ILE A 63 35.10 1.64 24.22
N LYS A 64 34.19 0.75 23.82
CA LYS A 64 33.25 1.02 22.72
C LYS A 64 32.43 2.26 23.06
N LYS A 65 32.53 3.29 22.22
CA LYS A 65 31.68 4.49 22.30
C LYS A 65 30.22 4.08 22.27
N ASN A 66 29.42 4.66 23.17
CA ASN A 66 27.97 4.65 23.01
C ASN A 66 27.66 5.52 21.80
N ARG A 67 27.22 4.90 20.70
CA ARG A 67 26.58 5.65 19.63
C ARG A 67 25.23 6.10 20.16
N VAL A 68 25.10 7.41 20.36
CA VAL A 68 23.87 8.04 20.79
C VAL A 68 23.49 9.05 19.72
N ASP A 69 22.61 8.63 18.82
CA ASP A 69 22.10 9.51 17.78
C ASP A 69 20.92 10.30 18.34
N PHE A 70 21.23 11.48 18.88
CA PHE A 70 20.20 12.40 19.39
C PHE A 70 19.34 13.00 18.26
N PHE A 71 19.86 13.08 17.03
CA PHE A 71 19.25 13.84 15.92
C PHE A 71 19.40 13.24 14.51
N SER A 72 20.02 12.06 14.32
CA SER A 72 20.03 11.39 13.00
C SER A 72 19.03 10.23 12.98
N GLN A 73 18.09 10.29 12.03
CA GLN A 73 17.27 9.15 11.65
C GLN A 73 17.99 8.39 10.54
N ASP A 74 18.19 7.08 10.72
CA ASP A 74 18.54 6.21 9.62
C ASP A 74 17.40 6.23 8.59
N SER A 75 17.71 6.70 7.38
CA SER A 75 16.82 6.59 6.24
C SER A 75 16.65 5.11 5.87
N ALA A 76 15.39 4.66 5.73
CA ALA A 76 15.07 3.32 5.27
C ALA A 76 15.87 2.97 3.99
N THR A 77 16.52 1.81 4.03
CA THR A 77 17.37 1.25 2.98
C THR A 77 16.72 1.24 1.59
N ALA A 78 17.56 1.54 0.60
CA ALA A 78 17.26 1.80 -0.81
C ALA A 78 16.59 0.64 -1.59
N GLU A 79 16.04 1.00 -2.76
CA GLU A 79 15.33 0.17 -3.74
C GLU A 79 16.02 -1.16 -4.09
N PRO A 80 15.26 -2.22 -4.42
CA PRO A 80 15.84 -3.49 -4.81
C PRO A 80 16.52 -3.37 -6.19
N SER A 81 17.80 -3.71 -6.25
CA SER A 81 18.57 -3.74 -7.50
C SER A 81 18.11 -4.89 -8.41
N LYS A 82 18.35 -4.76 -9.73
CA LYS A 82 18.10 -5.82 -10.75
C LYS A 82 18.67 -7.20 -10.36
N GLN A 83 19.69 -7.24 -9.49
CA GLN A 83 20.28 -8.48 -8.97
C GLN A 83 19.32 -9.28 -8.06
N LYS A 84 18.39 -8.62 -7.36
CA LYS A 84 17.43 -9.29 -6.47
C LYS A 84 16.39 -10.08 -7.25
N LEU A 85 15.85 -9.49 -8.33
CA LEU A 85 14.87 -10.12 -9.22
C LEU A 85 15.42 -11.38 -9.90
N VAL A 86 16.67 -11.32 -10.37
CA VAL A 86 17.37 -12.48 -10.96
C VAL A 86 17.53 -13.59 -9.93
N LYS A 87 17.90 -13.25 -8.68
CA LYS A 87 18.03 -14.22 -7.60
C LYS A 87 16.71 -14.91 -7.25
N GLU A 88 15.60 -14.16 -7.23
CA GLU A 88 14.25 -14.69 -6.99
C GLU A 88 13.78 -15.60 -8.13
N ASN A 89 14.04 -15.23 -9.39
CA ASN A 89 13.76 -16.08 -10.54
C ASN A 89 14.61 -17.37 -10.54
N CYS A 90 15.91 -17.28 -10.27
CA CYS A 90 16.77 -18.45 -10.14
C CYS A 90 16.29 -19.39 -9.01
N GLN A 91 15.85 -18.82 -7.89
CA GLN A 91 15.23 -19.62 -6.82
C GLN A 91 13.95 -20.30 -7.30
N LEU A 92 13.06 -19.60 -8.01
CA LEU A 92 11.85 -20.20 -8.57
C LEU A 92 12.18 -21.37 -9.52
N PHE A 93 13.12 -21.18 -10.45
CA PHE A 93 13.55 -22.23 -11.36
C PHE A 93 14.17 -23.43 -10.63
N SER A 94 14.99 -23.19 -9.60
CA SER A 94 15.56 -24.28 -8.80
C SER A 94 14.48 -25.09 -8.08
N LYS A 95 13.43 -24.44 -7.56
CA LYS A 95 12.28 -25.11 -6.93
C LYS A 95 11.51 -25.94 -7.94
N LEU A 96 11.27 -25.39 -9.13
CA LEU A 96 10.57 -26.05 -10.23
C LEU A 96 11.33 -27.32 -10.64
N PHE A 97 12.66 -27.24 -10.78
CA PHE A 97 13.52 -28.38 -11.08
C PHE A 97 13.49 -29.48 -10.02
N ILE A 98 13.60 -29.11 -8.73
CA ILE A 98 13.52 -30.07 -7.61
C ILE A 98 12.14 -30.77 -7.58
N SER A 99 11.07 -30.01 -7.82
CA SER A 99 9.71 -30.54 -7.92
C SER A 99 9.59 -31.56 -9.07
N CYS A 100 10.22 -31.27 -10.22
CA CYS A 100 10.25 -32.20 -11.35
C CYS A 100 11.01 -33.50 -11.06
N GLN A 101 12.13 -33.44 -10.34
CA GLN A 101 12.96 -34.62 -10.06
C GLN A 101 12.39 -35.55 -8.97
N SER A 102 11.66 -35.02 -7.99
CA SER A 102 11.32 -35.78 -6.78
C SER A 102 9.92 -36.40 -6.77
N ARG A 103 8.99 -35.98 -7.64
CA ARG A 103 7.55 -36.31 -7.49
C ARG A 103 6.75 -36.62 -8.76
N GLU A 104 7.34 -36.92 -9.92
CA GLU A 104 6.57 -37.06 -11.18
C GLU A 104 5.67 -35.82 -11.46
N CYS A 105 6.29 -34.64 -11.34
CA CYS A 105 5.77 -33.28 -11.58
C CYS A 105 4.26 -33.12 -11.90
N ASP A 106 3.45 -32.78 -10.89
CA ASP A 106 2.19 -32.09 -11.12
C ASP A 106 2.41 -30.57 -11.16
N LEU A 107 2.61 -30.03 -12.37
CA LEU A 107 2.70 -28.59 -12.59
C LEU A 107 1.41 -27.86 -12.16
N GLN A 108 0.26 -28.54 -12.16
CA GLN A 108 -1.00 -27.97 -11.70
C GLN A 108 -0.95 -27.71 -10.19
N GLU A 109 -0.47 -28.67 -9.40
CA GLU A 109 -0.24 -28.52 -7.95
C GLU A 109 0.78 -27.39 -7.67
N PHE A 110 1.89 -27.33 -8.42
CA PHE A 110 2.91 -26.29 -8.23
C PHE A 110 2.37 -24.87 -8.39
N PHE A 111 1.48 -24.63 -9.37
CA PHE A 111 0.93 -23.29 -9.63
C PHE A 111 -0.26 -22.91 -8.74
N GLN A 112 -0.86 -23.86 -8.02
CA GLN A 112 -1.86 -23.62 -6.96
C GLN A 112 -1.23 -22.99 -5.70
N HIS A 113 0.06 -23.20 -5.49
CA HIS A 113 0.78 -22.69 -4.32
C HIS A 113 1.54 -21.39 -4.60
N GLU A 114 1.72 -20.59 -3.54
CA GLU A 114 2.57 -19.42 -3.59
C GLU A 114 4.04 -19.85 -3.46
N ASN A 115 4.82 -19.62 -4.52
CA ASN A 115 6.20 -20.10 -4.60
C ASN A 115 7.23 -19.05 -4.16
N GLN A 116 6.76 -17.90 -3.72
CA GLN A 116 7.53 -16.79 -3.16
C GLN A 116 7.03 -16.44 -1.73
N PRO A 117 7.81 -15.73 -0.91
CA PRO A 117 7.37 -15.34 0.44
C PRO A 117 6.15 -14.42 0.48
N PHE A 118 5.82 -13.79 -0.65
CA PHE A 118 4.67 -12.90 -0.82
C PHE A 118 4.08 -13.10 -2.22
N PRO A 119 2.75 -12.89 -2.39
CA PRO A 119 2.11 -13.02 -3.70
C PRO A 119 2.58 -11.94 -4.67
N ALA A 120 3.35 -12.33 -5.69
CA ALA A 120 3.96 -11.41 -6.67
C ALA A 120 2.94 -10.56 -7.44
N ALA A 121 1.71 -11.04 -7.57
CA ALA A 121 0.61 -10.34 -8.24
C ALA A 121 -0.05 -9.25 -7.36
N LEU A 122 0.19 -9.28 -6.04
CA LEU A 122 -0.49 -8.45 -5.04
C LEU A 122 0.48 -7.77 -4.05
N SER A 123 1.78 -8.00 -4.15
CA SER A 123 2.76 -7.34 -3.29
C SER A 123 4.13 -7.20 -3.95
N ASP A 124 4.78 -6.08 -3.68
CA ASP A 124 6.21 -5.87 -3.92
C ASP A 124 7.00 -6.10 -2.62
N GLY A 125 7.52 -7.31 -2.43
CA GLY A 125 8.33 -7.66 -1.26
C GLY A 125 7.60 -7.47 0.09
N GLY A 126 6.29 -7.75 0.13
CA GLY A 126 5.44 -7.61 1.30
C GLY A 126 4.74 -6.25 1.41
N LYS A 127 4.97 -5.33 0.47
CA LYS A 127 4.28 -4.03 0.41
C LYS A 127 3.14 -4.08 -0.61
N LEU A 128 2.01 -3.46 -0.28
CA LEU A 128 0.88 -3.29 -1.20
C LEU A 128 1.30 -2.51 -2.45
N TYR A 129 0.84 -2.93 -3.63
CA TYR A 129 0.96 -2.12 -4.83
C TYR A 129 0.05 -0.89 -4.74
N ALA A 130 0.62 0.28 -5.02
CA ALA A 130 -0.17 1.50 -5.16
C ALA A 130 -0.97 1.48 -6.47
N CYS A 131 -2.23 1.92 -6.40
CA CYS A 131 -3.07 2.15 -7.57
C CYS A 131 -3.12 3.66 -7.89
N GLN A 132 -3.20 4.03 -9.16
CA GLN A 132 -3.62 5.38 -9.54
C GLN A 132 -5.13 5.51 -9.33
N LYS A 133 -5.55 5.79 -8.08
CA LYS A 133 -6.98 5.95 -7.71
C LYS A 133 -7.73 6.90 -8.65
N SER A 134 -7.07 8.01 -9.04
CA SER A 134 -7.63 9.03 -9.92
C SER A 134 -8.06 8.53 -11.30
N GLN A 135 -7.58 7.36 -11.75
CA GLN A 135 -8.05 6.76 -13.00
C GLN A 135 -9.56 6.44 -12.95
N LEU A 136 -10.08 6.02 -11.80
CA LEU A 136 -11.51 5.75 -11.66
C LEU A 136 -12.31 7.05 -11.74
N ALA A 137 -11.87 8.12 -11.07
CA ALA A 137 -12.49 9.43 -11.20
C ALA A 137 -12.55 9.89 -12.66
N SER A 138 -11.44 9.78 -13.41
CA SER A 138 -11.42 10.12 -14.84
C SER A 138 -12.36 9.26 -15.70
N ILE A 139 -12.54 7.97 -15.38
CA ILE A 139 -13.50 7.10 -16.07
C ILE A 139 -14.92 7.58 -15.79
N LEU A 140 -15.28 7.79 -14.52
CA LEU A 140 -16.61 8.23 -14.13
C LEU A 140 -16.94 9.59 -14.76
N GLU A 141 -16.01 10.54 -14.67
CA GLU A 141 -16.16 11.87 -15.26
C GLU A 141 -16.35 11.84 -16.79
N SER A 142 -15.79 10.85 -17.50
CA SER A 142 -15.97 10.75 -18.95
C SER A 142 -17.42 10.51 -19.40
N TYR A 143 -18.29 10.12 -18.46
CA TYR A 143 -19.71 9.88 -18.72
C TYR A 143 -20.60 11.11 -18.55
N ILE A 144 -20.07 12.20 -17.99
CA ILE A 144 -20.83 13.41 -17.71
C ILE A 144 -20.10 14.65 -18.21
N THR A 145 -20.83 15.73 -18.40
CA THR A 145 -20.24 17.05 -18.67
C THR A 145 -20.27 17.85 -17.37
N SER A 146 -19.09 18.28 -16.90
CA SER A 146 -19.03 19.21 -15.76
C SER A 146 -19.56 20.58 -16.17
N PRO A 147 -20.31 21.28 -15.32
CA PRO A 147 -20.78 22.63 -15.61
C PRO A 147 -19.61 23.62 -15.60
N ASP A 148 -19.70 24.67 -16.41
CA ASP A 148 -18.70 25.76 -16.48
C ASP A 148 -18.73 26.67 -15.25
N GLN A 149 -19.87 26.69 -14.55
CA GLN A 149 -20.10 27.51 -13.37
C GLN A 149 -20.40 26.65 -12.15
N GLU A 150 -20.06 27.18 -10.99
CA GLU A 150 -20.35 26.52 -9.71
C GLU A 150 -21.87 26.34 -9.53
N PRO A 151 -22.35 25.11 -9.31
CA PRO A 151 -23.76 24.86 -9.04
C PRO A 151 -24.26 25.60 -7.80
N ASP A 152 -25.49 26.09 -7.88
CA ASP A 152 -26.21 26.59 -6.71
C ASP A 152 -26.68 25.42 -5.85
N THR A 153 -26.30 25.40 -4.58
CA THR A 153 -26.65 24.33 -3.64
C THR A 153 -27.04 24.89 -2.28
N ASP A 154 -27.86 24.18 -1.52
CA ASP A 154 -28.32 24.58 -0.20
C ASP A 154 -27.19 24.51 0.83
N VAL A 155 -26.43 23.41 0.82
CA VAL A 155 -25.42 23.08 1.84
C VAL A 155 -24.09 22.77 1.18
N ILE A 156 -23.00 23.23 1.79
CA ILE A 156 -21.64 22.78 1.46
C ILE A 156 -21.04 21.98 2.61
N ILE A 157 -20.42 20.85 2.29
CA ILE A 157 -19.70 20.00 3.25
C ILE A 157 -18.25 19.90 2.78
N ILE A 158 -17.31 20.25 3.65
CA ILE A 158 -15.90 20.47 3.30
C ILE A 158 -15.04 19.46 4.05
N ASP A 159 -14.16 18.79 3.32
CA ASP A 159 -13.02 18.07 3.89
C ASP A 159 -12.05 19.09 4.51
N GLY A 160 -12.06 19.18 5.83
CA GLY A 160 -11.25 20.10 6.62
C GLY A 160 -9.76 19.80 6.53
N SER A 161 -9.37 18.53 6.40
CA SER A 161 -7.97 18.15 6.18
C SER A 161 -7.48 18.68 4.83
N ALA A 162 -8.27 18.50 3.77
CA ALA A 162 -7.97 19.07 2.45
C ALA A 162 -7.94 20.61 2.48
N LEU A 163 -8.89 21.25 3.18
CA LEU A 163 -8.94 22.71 3.34
C LEU A 163 -7.63 23.26 3.91
N VAL A 164 -7.15 22.68 5.02
CA VAL A 164 -5.90 23.08 5.70
C VAL A 164 -4.67 22.88 4.81
N HIS A 165 -4.68 21.86 3.95
CA HIS A 165 -3.62 21.66 2.96
C HIS A 165 -3.65 22.73 1.84
N THR A 166 -4.83 23.19 1.42
CA THR A 166 -4.99 24.23 0.39
C THR A 166 -4.76 25.65 0.90
N LEU A 167 -4.86 25.86 2.22
CA LEU A 167 -4.66 27.13 2.89
C LEU A 167 -3.41 27.08 3.78
N PRO A 168 -2.20 27.01 3.23
CA PRO A 168 -1.00 27.12 4.04
C PRO A 168 -0.86 28.55 4.59
N PRO A 169 -0.30 28.72 5.80
CA PRO A 169 -0.02 30.03 6.39
C PRO A 169 0.91 30.84 5.49
N LYS A 170 0.45 31.99 4.98
CA LYS A 170 1.26 32.83 4.08
C LYS A 170 2.00 33.94 4.81
N ARG A 171 1.26 34.76 5.56
CA ARG A 171 1.79 35.92 6.30
C ARG A 171 1.58 35.80 7.82
N SER A 172 0.89 34.75 8.23
CA SER A 172 0.48 34.48 9.60
C SER A 172 1.69 34.09 10.44
N LYS A 173 1.92 34.82 11.54
CA LYS A 173 3.06 34.59 12.43
C LYS A 173 2.70 33.57 13.51
N THR A 174 1.48 33.63 14.00
CA THR A 174 0.95 32.76 15.06
C THR A 174 -0.22 31.91 14.55
N PHE A 175 -0.57 30.85 15.28
CA PHE A 175 -1.76 30.04 14.93
C PHE A 175 -3.06 30.85 15.06
N GLU A 176 -3.11 31.84 15.94
CA GLU A 176 -4.21 32.79 16.00
C GLU A 176 -4.31 33.64 14.72
N ASP A 177 -3.19 34.17 14.23
CA ASP A 177 -3.15 34.88 12.93
C ASP A 177 -3.60 33.96 11.80
N TYR A 178 -3.15 32.69 11.82
CA TYR A 178 -3.49 31.72 10.78
C TYR A 178 -5.01 31.47 10.71
N ALA A 179 -5.65 31.26 11.86
CA ALA A 179 -7.10 31.15 11.91
C ALA A 179 -7.76 32.43 11.38
N ALA A 180 -7.40 33.58 11.93
CA ALA A 180 -8.06 34.86 11.62
C ALA A 180 -7.87 35.35 10.18
N LEU A 181 -6.70 35.12 9.58
CA LEU A 181 -6.32 35.69 8.28
C LEU A 181 -6.49 34.71 7.12
N ASP A 182 -6.32 33.40 7.34
CA ASP A 182 -6.30 32.41 6.27
C ASP A 182 -7.57 31.52 6.27
N VAL A 183 -7.97 31.00 7.44
CA VAL A 183 -9.06 29.99 7.52
C VAL A 183 -10.44 30.61 7.69
N LEU A 184 -10.66 31.42 8.73
CA LEU A 184 -11.99 31.96 9.06
C LEU A 184 -12.59 32.82 7.93
N PRO A 185 -11.84 33.66 7.19
CA PRO A 185 -12.40 34.40 6.06
C PRO A 185 -12.94 33.50 4.95
N THR A 186 -12.29 32.36 4.72
CA THR A 186 -12.73 31.37 3.73
C THR A 186 -14.04 30.71 4.17
N ILE A 187 -14.14 30.28 5.44
CA ILE A 187 -15.37 29.71 6.00
C ILE A 187 -16.50 30.74 6.02
N HIS A 188 -16.20 31.99 6.35
CA HIS A 188 -17.18 33.08 6.33
C HIS A 188 -17.75 33.29 4.92
N ALA A 189 -16.92 33.24 3.88
CA ALA A 189 -17.38 33.34 2.49
C ALA A 189 -18.34 32.19 2.13
N TYR A 190 -18.09 30.98 2.63
CA TYR A 190 -19.02 29.86 2.46
C TYR A 190 -20.32 30.06 3.23
N ALA A 191 -20.25 30.49 4.48
CA ALA A 191 -21.44 30.80 5.27
C ALA A 191 -22.29 31.93 4.67
N MET A 192 -21.69 32.89 3.95
CA MET A 192 -22.47 33.91 3.21
C MET A 192 -23.21 33.33 1.99
N LYS A 193 -22.66 32.28 1.38
CA LYS A 193 -23.15 31.71 0.11
C LYS A 193 -24.16 30.59 0.31
N TYR A 194 -23.91 29.70 1.27
CA TYR A 194 -24.70 28.49 1.53
C TYR A 194 -25.58 28.67 2.76
N LYS A 195 -26.75 28.02 2.78
CA LYS A 195 -27.68 28.03 3.92
C LYS A 195 -27.09 27.32 5.15
N SER A 196 -26.23 26.32 4.92
CA SER A 196 -25.41 25.69 5.96
C SER A 196 -24.04 25.31 5.41
N THR A 197 -23.00 25.42 6.24
CA THR A 197 -21.62 25.04 5.91
C THR A 197 -21.11 24.05 6.94
N HIS A 198 -20.72 22.84 6.51
CA HIS A 198 -20.19 21.80 7.39
C HIS A 198 -18.69 21.60 7.12
N VAL A 199 -17.85 21.62 8.16
CA VAL A 199 -16.40 21.38 8.08
C VAL A 199 -16.06 20.12 8.85
N VAL A 200 -15.53 19.12 8.15
CA VAL A 200 -15.30 17.77 8.69
C VAL A 200 -13.80 17.47 8.72
N PHE A 201 -13.26 17.21 9.91
CA PHE A 201 -11.85 16.87 10.13
C PHE A 201 -11.67 15.38 10.40
N ASP A 202 -10.48 14.86 10.05
CA ASP A 202 -10.06 13.51 10.43
C ASP A 202 -9.81 13.40 11.94
N VAL A 203 -9.97 12.17 12.45
CA VAL A 203 -9.60 11.75 13.81
C VAL A 203 -8.44 10.75 13.72
N TYR A 204 -7.29 11.12 14.28
CA TYR A 204 -6.08 10.31 14.20
C TYR A 204 -5.96 9.34 15.38
N ASN A 205 -6.39 8.10 15.17
CA ASN A 205 -6.27 7.02 16.17
C ASN A 205 -4.96 6.21 16.02
N PRO A 206 -4.17 6.01 17.10
CA PRO A 206 -3.00 5.14 17.15
C PRO A 206 -3.28 3.62 17.06
N SER A 207 -4.51 3.15 16.88
CA SER A 207 -4.80 1.72 16.67
C SER A 207 -5.42 1.41 15.30
N SER A 208 -5.42 2.41 14.40
CA SER A 208 -6.07 2.36 13.10
C SER A 208 -5.32 1.50 12.07
N LEU A 209 -6.06 0.85 11.15
CA LEU A 209 -5.52 0.17 9.96
C LEU A 209 -4.68 1.10 9.07
N LYS A 210 -4.93 2.41 9.11
CA LYS A 210 -4.19 3.39 8.32
C LYS A 210 -2.90 3.86 8.99
N MET A 211 -2.51 3.32 10.15
CA MET A 211 -1.25 3.70 10.78
C MET A 211 -0.05 3.42 9.86
N GLU A 212 0.05 2.23 9.25
CA GLU A 212 1.17 1.90 8.36
C GLU A 212 1.32 2.92 7.22
N THR A 213 0.20 3.24 6.57
CA THR A 213 0.14 4.21 5.46
C THR A 213 0.53 5.61 5.92
N ARG A 214 0.21 5.99 7.17
CA ARG A 214 0.63 7.26 7.79
C ARG A 214 2.12 7.24 8.14
N SER A 215 2.63 6.15 8.71
CA SER A 215 4.05 5.98 9.07
C SER A 215 4.98 6.07 7.86
N LYS A 216 4.55 5.53 6.71
CA LYS A 216 5.26 5.64 5.42
C LYS A 216 5.43 7.09 4.92
N ARG A 217 4.60 8.04 5.38
CA ARG A 217 4.68 9.47 5.01
C ARG A 217 5.78 10.22 5.79
N GLY A 218 6.46 9.55 6.73
CA GLY A 218 7.55 10.07 7.55
C GLY A 218 7.07 10.76 8.83
N GLN A 219 7.94 10.84 9.83
CA GLN A 219 7.64 11.56 11.07
C GLN A 219 7.91 13.05 10.90
N GLY A 220 6.84 13.86 10.93
CA GLY A 220 6.96 15.32 10.97
C GLY A 220 7.56 15.82 12.29
N GLY A 221 8.02 17.07 12.34
CA GLY A 221 8.42 17.68 13.62
C GLY A 221 7.18 17.97 14.49
N ARG A 222 7.14 17.44 15.72
CA ARG A 222 6.04 17.69 16.67
C ARG A 222 6.12 19.13 17.20
N ARG A 223 5.00 19.86 17.16
CA ARG A 223 4.86 21.22 17.68
C ARG A 223 3.46 21.45 18.26
N LYS A 224 3.41 21.91 19.50
CA LYS A 224 2.15 22.21 20.21
C LYS A 224 1.41 23.38 19.55
N VAL A 225 0.10 23.25 19.33
CA VAL A 225 -0.74 24.32 18.76
C VAL A 225 -1.42 25.10 19.88
N THR A 226 -1.09 26.37 20.02
CA THR A 226 -1.78 27.32 20.92
C THR A 226 -1.83 28.70 20.26
N ASN A 227 -2.72 29.59 20.72
CA ASN A 227 -2.95 30.92 20.11
C ASN A 227 -1.63 31.65 19.79
N LYS A 228 -0.71 31.75 20.76
CA LYS A 228 0.52 32.54 20.67
C LYS A 228 1.68 31.82 20.00
N ASN A 229 1.59 30.51 19.80
CA ASN A 229 2.69 29.73 19.23
C ASN A 229 2.89 30.10 17.76
N LYS A 230 4.16 30.15 17.33
CA LYS A 230 4.51 30.48 15.95
C LYS A 230 4.17 29.35 15.00
N VAL A 231 3.56 29.72 13.88
CA VAL A 231 3.27 28.76 12.80
C VAL A 231 4.61 28.27 12.20
N PRO A 232 4.76 26.96 11.95
CA PRO A 232 6.01 26.43 11.41
C PRO A 232 6.25 26.89 9.97
N SER A 233 7.51 27.22 9.66
CA SER A 233 7.94 27.59 8.32
C SER A 233 7.76 26.46 7.30
N ASN A 234 7.95 25.21 7.72
CA ASN A 234 7.70 24.03 6.90
C ASN A 234 6.34 23.39 7.23
N TRP A 235 5.27 23.99 6.70
CA TRP A 235 3.89 23.54 6.91
C TRP A 235 3.66 22.08 6.50
N ARG A 236 4.26 21.64 5.38
CA ARG A 236 4.15 20.26 4.91
C ARG A 236 4.74 19.27 5.90
N ASN A 237 5.88 19.59 6.51
CA ASN A 237 6.49 18.73 7.52
C ASN A 237 5.67 18.72 8.81
N PHE A 238 5.12 19.86 9.22
CA PHE A 238 4.25 19.95 10.40
C PHE A 238 3.01 19.05 10.28
N LEU A 239 2.35 19.07 9.12
CA LEU A 239 1.17 18.24 8.84
C LEU A 239 1.49 16.73 8.68
N ARG A 240 2.75 16.30 8.70
CA ARG A 240 3.09 14.86 8.70
C ARG A 240 2.92 14.22 10.08
N HIS A 241 2.90 15.00 11.17
CA HIS A 241 2.74 14.48 12.52
C HIS A 241 1.25 14.42 12.90
N ASN A 242 0.77 13.26 13.35
CA ASN A 242 -0.65 13.06 13.70
C ASN A 242 -1.10 14.00 14.82
N ASP A 243 -0.35 14.08 15.92
CA ASP A 243 -0.73 14.97 17.05
C ASP A 243 -0.79 16.45 16.67
N ASN A 244 0.06 16.90 15.74
CA ASN A 244 -0.01 18.28 15.24
C ASN A 244 -1.33 18.55 14.53
N LYS A 245 -1.80 17.57 13.74
CA LYS A 245 -3.08 17.67 13.05
C LYS A 245 -4.24 17.63 14.03
N THR A 246 -4.20 16.71 15.00
CA THR A 246 -5.22 16.64 16.06
C THR A 246 -5.33 17.97 16.81
N ASP A 247 -4.20 18.51 17.30
CA ASP A 247 -4.18 19.80 17.99
C ASP A 247 -4.67 20.95 17.10
N LEU A 248 -4.23 20.98 15.82
CA LEU A 248 -4.65 22.01 14.88
C LEU A 248 -6.14 21.96 14.58
N PHE A 249 -6.69 20.76 14.37
CA PHE A 249 -8.10 20.59 14.03
C PHE A 249 -9.00 20.94 15.21
N HIS A 250 -8.62 20.57 16.42
CA HIS A 250 -9.31 21.02 17.63
C HIS A 250 -9.26 22.54 17.78
N PHE A 251 -8.09 23.14 17.58
CA PHE A 251 -7.91 24.59 17.64
C PHE A 251 -8.77 25.33 16.61
N LEU A 252 -8.79 24.86 15.37
CA LEU A 252 -9.59 25.46 14.30
C LEU A 252 -11.09 25.25 14.54
N ALA A 253 -11.51 24.07 15.00
CA ALA A 253 -12.90 23.81 15.35
C ALA A 253 -13.42 24.79 16.41
N ASP A 254 -12.62 25.02 17.47
CA ASP A 254 -12.94 26.01 18.50
C ASP A 254 -13.06 27.42 17.89
N LYS A 255 -12.12 27.85 17.05
CA LYS A 255 -12.18 29.18 16.42
C LYS A 255 -13.35 29.33 15.45
N ILE A 256 -13.70 28.28 14.70
CA ILE A 256 -14.83 28.27 13.76
C ILE A 256 -16.16 28.35 14.50
N ALA A 257 -16.33 27.60 15.60
CA ALA A 257 -17.57 27.60 16.38
C ALA A 257 -17.90 28.96 17.01
N HIS A 258 -16.89 29.79 17.28
CA HIS A 258 -17.06 31.14 17.86
C HIS A 258 -17.20 32.24 16.78
N MET A 259 -17.30 31.89 15.50
CA MET A 259 -17.50 32.88 14.43
C MET A 259 -18.89 33.50 14.50
N THR A 260 -18.98 34.80 14.21
CA THR A 260 -20.25 35.45 13.88
C THR A 260 -20.44 35.40 12.37
N VAL A 261 -21.43 34.64 11.91
CA VAL A 261 -21.74 34.37 10.50
C VAL A 261 -23.24 34.47 10.27
N PRO A 262 -23.69 34.80 9.05
CA PRO A 262 -25.12 34.95 8.76
C PRO A 262 -25.88 33.63 8.75
N ASN A 263 -25.24 32.56 8.27
CA ASN A 263 -25.82 31.22 8.17
C ASN A 263 -25.01 30.23 9.00
N MET A 264 -25.64 29.12 9.35
CA MET A 264 -25.09 28.12 10.26
C MET A 264 -23.77 27.52 9.73
N VAL A 265 -22.79 27.41 10.62
CA VAL A 265 -21.57 26.63 10.39
C VAL A 265 -21.49 25.51 11.42
N VAL A 266 -21.31 24.28 10.95
CA VAL A 266 -21.11 23.07 11.75
C VAL A 266 -19.67 22.60 11.58
N VAL A 267 -18.96 22.29 12.65
CA VAL A 267 -17.56 21.84 12.60
C VAL A 267 -17.31 20.68 13.55
N THR A 268 -16.55 19.70 13.11
CA THR A 268 -16.23 18.52 13.93
C THR A 268 -15.05 18.77 14.86
N LYS A 269 -15.10 18.24 16.08
CA LYS A 269 -13.98 18.26 17.05
C LYS A 269 -13.82 16.88 17.69
N GLY A 270 -12.85 16.09 17.22
CA GLY A 270 -12.75 14.69 17.64
C GLY A 270 -14.05 13.94 17.28
N PRO A 271 -14.64 13.13 18.19
CA PRO A 271 -15.93 12.48 17.93
C PRO A 271 -17.13 13.45 17.98
N ASP A 272 -16.95 14.63 18.56
CA ASP A 272 -18.02 15.59 18.83
C ASP A 272 -18.21 16.56 17.66
N VAL A 273 -19.27 17.38 17.74
CA VAL A 273 -19.59 18.43 16.76
C VAL A 273 -19.93 19.75 17.47
N LEU A 274 -19.43 20.84 16.93
CA LEU A 274 -19.71 22.21 17.35
C LEU A 274 -20.49 22.95 16.26
N SER A 275 -21.23 23.99 16.66
CA SER A 275 -21.97 24.86 15.74
C SER A 275 -21.88 26.31 16.19
N THR A 276 -22.00 27.24 15.24
CA THR A 276 -22.11 28.69 15.49
C THR A 276 -23.49 29.10 16.02
N SER A 277 -24.49 28.22 15.87
CA SER A 277 -25.88 28.44 16.29
C SER A 277 -26.34 27.34 17.25
N GLU A 278 -27.20 27.69 18.21
CA GLU A 278 -27.87 26.71 19.06
C GLU A 278 -28.88 25.91 18.24
N THR A 279 -28.53 24.69 17.86
CA THR A 279 -29.38 23.76 17.10
C THR A 279 -29.10 22.35 17.60
N SER A 280 -30.10 21.46 17.59
CA SER A 280 -29.86 20.06 17.93
C SER A 280 -28.98 19.42 16.85
N LEU A 281 -27.85 18.86 17.28
CA LEU A 281 -26.91 18.11 16.44
C LEU A 281 -26.86 16.64 16.88
N ASP A 282 -27.94 16.15 17.50
CA ASP A 282 -28.01 14.81 18.08
C ASP A 282 -27.87 13.71 17.04
N SER A 283 -28.06 13.99 15.76
CA SER A 283 -27.81 13.07 14.63
C SER A 283 -26.33 12.98 14.23
N LEU A 284 -25.51 13.97 14.63
CA LEU A 284 -24.11 14.10 14.24
C LEU A 284 -23.12 13.85 15.38
N ASP A 285 -23.51 14.18 16.62
CA ASP A 285 -22.63 14.19 17.79
C ASP A 285 -22.17 12.79 18.22
N LYS A 286 -20.93 12.58 18.67
CA LYS A 286 -20.36 11.24 18.99
C LYS A 286 -20.29 10.30 17.78
N CYS A 287 -19.64 10.79 16.73
CA CYS A 287 -19.34 10.03 15.52
C CYS A 287 -18.04 9.23 15.64
N PHE A 288 -18.07 7.95 15.25
CA PHE A 288 -16.92 7.05 15.36
C PHE A 288 -16.13 6.88 14.05
N HIS A 289 -16.53 7.61 13.01
CA HIS A 289 -15.74 7.69 11.78
C HIS A 289 -14.39 8.37 12.04
N GLU A 290 -13.31 7.64 11.78
CA GLU A 290 -11.94 8.15 11.93
C GLU A 290 -11.56 9.14 10.82
N GLU A 291 -12.23 9.11 9.66
CA GLU A 291 -11.79 9.87 8.50
C GLU A 291 -12.90 10.74 7.92
N ALA A 292 -12.52 11.93 7.44
CA ALA A 292 -13.45 12.88 6.87
C ALA A 292 -14.18 12.31 5.65
N ASP A 293 -13.50 11.46 4.86
CA ASP A 293 -14.01 10.82 3.66
C ASP A 293 -15.19 9.88 3.89
N THR A 294 -15.37 9.39 5.11
CA THR A 294 -16.60 8.66 5.49
C THR A 294 -17.55 9.53 6.30
N ARG A 295 -17.04 10.31 7.25
CA ARG A 295 -17.86 11.15 8.14
C ARG A 295 -18.67 12.21 7.39
N ILE A 296 -18.17 12.73 6.27
CA ILE A 296 -18.89 13.69 5.41
C ILE A 296 -20.28 13.20 5.03
N PHE A 297 -20.49 11.88 4.88
CA PHE A 297 -21.78 11.33 4.48
C PHE A 297 -22.79 11.23 5.62
N VAL A 298 -22.35 11.17 6.87
CA VAL A 298 -23.21 11.39 8.05
C VAL A 298 -23.76 12.82 8.03
N HIS A 299 -22.90 13.80 7.70
CA HIS A 299 -23.30 15.20 7.54
C HIS A 299 -24.23 15.40 6.33
N ALA A 300 -24.01 14.71 5.21
CA ALA A 300 -24.88 14.78 4.04
C ALA A 300 -26.28 14.22 4.34
N ARG A 301 -26.34 13.10 5.06
CA ARG A 301 -27.60 12.51 5.52
C ARG A 301 -28.37 13.45 6.44
N HIS A 302 -27.71 13.99 7.47
CA HIS A 302 -28.34 14.96 8.37
C HIS A 302 -28.87 16.19 7.62
N ALA A 303 -28.08 16.78 6.72
CA ALA A 303 -28.52 17.93 5.94
C ALA A 303 -29.77 17.60 5.09
N THR A 304 -29.85 16.38 4.57
CA THR A 304 -31.01 15.89 3.81
C THR A 304 -32.23 15.70 4.71
N GLU A 305 -32.06 15.12 5.90
CA GLU A 305 -33.12 14.94 6.91
C GLU A 305 -33.68 16.29 7.39
N GLU A 306 -32.83 17.33 7.47
CA GLU A 306 -33.24 18.73 7.74
C GLU A 306 -33.89 19.43 6.53
N GLY A 307 -34.11 18.72 5.42
CA GLY A 307 -34.86 19.19 4.26
C GLY A 307 -34.03 19.85 3.15
N SER A 308 -32.69 19.74 3.19
CA SER A 308 -31.84 20.22 2.10
C SER A 308 -32.04 19.38 0.84
N LYS A 309 -32.24 20.03 -0.31
CA LYS A 309 -32.49 19.34 -1.59
C LYS A 309 -31.23 19.22 -2.43
N THR A 310 -30.25 20.07 -2.18
CA THR A 310 -29.03 20.15 -2.98
C THR A 310 -27.80 20.30 -2.10
N ILE A 311 -26.82 19.40 -2.26
CA ILE A 311 -25.60 19.35 -1.44
C ILE A 311 -24.37 19.42 -2.32
N MET A 312 -23.39 20.22 -1.91
CA MET A 312 -22.04 20.28 -2.47
C MET A 312 -21.04 19.66 -1.49
N ILE A 313 -20.33 18.62 -1.90
CA ILE A 313 -19.20 18.06 -1.16
C ILE A 313 -17.91 18.60 -1.77
N LYS A 314 -17.08 19.28 -0.98
CA LYS A 314 -15.76 19.77 -1.39
C LYS A 314 -14.67 18.88 -0.83
N ALA A 315 -14.17 17.97 -1.67
CA ALA A 315 -13.11 17.04 -1.35
C ALA A 315 -12.34 16.61 -2.61
N ASN A 316 -11.08 16.20 -2.46
CA ASN A 316 -10.19 15.88 -3.57
C ASN A 316 -9.80 14.39 -3.65
N ASP A 317 -10.39 13.54 -2.82
CA ASP A 317 -10.16 12.10 -2.88
C ASP A 317 -11.18 11.40 -3.79
N THR A 318 -10.71 10.43 -4.57
CA THR A 318 -11.58 9.58 -5.40
C THR A 318 -12.52 8.74 -4.53
N ASP A 319 -12.11 8.38 -3.31
CA ASP A 319 -12.91 7.58 -2.38
C ASP A 319 -14.25 8.29 -2.08
N ILE A 320 -14.26 9.62 -1.94
CA ILE A 320 -15.47 10.44 -1.79
C ILE A 320 -16.43 10.25 -2.97
N LEU A 321 -15.93 10.33 -4.21
CA LEU A 321 -16.79 10.22 -5.39
C LEU A 321 -17.44 8.84 -5.47
N VAL A 322 -16.67 7.80 -5.16
CA VAL A 322 -17.13 6.41 -5.17
C VAL A 322 -18.18 6.17 -4.08
N ILE A 323 -17.94 6.66 -2.85
CA ILE A 323 -18.90 6.54 -1.75
C ILE A 323 -20.17 7.34 -2.06
N ALA A 324 -20.03 8.59 -2.50
CA ALA A 324 -21.15 9.46 -2.86
C ALA A 324 -22.07 8.79 -3.88
N LEU A 325 -21.49 8.17 -4.92
CA LEU A 325 -22.27 7.45 -5.93
C LEU A 325 -23.02 6.26 -5.32
N SER A 326 -22.35 5.46 -4.49
CA SER A 326 -22.96 4.27 -3.87
C SER A 326 -24.15 4.61 -2.96
N ILE A 327 -24.04 5.67 -2.15
CA ILE A 327 -25.07 6.02 -1.16
C ILE A 327 -26.14 6.97 -1.69
N PHE A 328 -25.92 7.57 -2.86
CA PHE A 328 -26.84 8.56 -3.43
C PHE A 328 -28.30 8.09 -3.45
N PRO A 329 -28.63 6.83 -3.81
CA PRO A 329 -30.01 6.34 -3.76
C PRO A 329 -30.65 6.47 -2.37
N SER A 330 -29.90 6.12 -1.32
CA SER A 330 -30.39 6.23 0.06
C SER A 330 -30.62 7.69 0.49
N LEU A 331 -29.83 8.63 -0.03
CA LEU A 331 -30.07 10.06 0.20
C LEU A 331 -31.27 10.58 -0.63
N GLN A 332 -31.49 10.05 -1.83
CA GLN A 332 -32.67 10.37 -2.64
C GLN A 332 -33.95 9.92 -1.94
N ASP A 333 -33.95 8.75 -1.30
CA ASP A 333 -35.09 8.25 -0.52
C ASP A 333 -35.45 9.17 0.65
N LEU A 334 -34.46 9.90 1.18
CA LEU A 334 -34.64 10.91 2.23
C LEU A 334 -35.02 12.30 1.69
N GLY A 335 -35.07 12.48 0.36
CA GLY A 335 -35.51 13.71 -0.29
C GLY A 335 -34.41 14.53 -1.00
N LEU A 336 -33.16 14.04 -1.04
CA LEU A 336 -32.09 14.71 -1.76
C LEU A 336 -32.34 14.68 -3.28
N GLN A 337 -32.25 15.83 -3.94
CA GLN A 337 -32.47 15.93 -5.39
C GLN A 337 -31.16 15.93 -6.17
N LYS A 338 -30.16 16.71 -5.71
CA LYS A 338 -28.88 16.83 -6.39
C LYS A 338 -27.72 16.75 -5.41
N LEU A 339 -26.78 15.87 -5.72
CA LEU A 339 -25.49 15.78 -5.05
C LEU A 339 -24.38 16.15 -6.03
N TRP A 340 -23.51 17.06 -5.60
CA TRP A 340 -22.35 17.54 -6.33
C TRP A 340 -21.07 17.27 -5.56
N VAL A 341 -19.99 16.94 -6.28
CA VAL A 341 -18.62 16.88 -5.72
C VAL A 341 -17.76 17.93 -6.41
N ALA A 342 -17.32 18.94 -5.66
CA ALA A 342 -16.30 19.90 -6.08
C ALA A 342 -14.92 19.25 -5.97
N PHE A 343 -14.37 18.82 -7.11
CA PHE A 343 -13.18 18.01 -7.22
C PHE A 343 -12.04 18.78 -7.90
N GLY A 344 -10.80 18.62 -7.41
CA GLY A 344 -9.62 19.33 -7.91
C GLY A 344 -9.37 20.67 -7.22
N HIS A 345 -8.35 21.39 -7.68
CA HIS A 345 -7.95 22.67 -7.10
C HIS A 345 -7.51 23.69 -8.16
N GLY A 346 -7.71 24.97 -7.87
CA GLY A 346 -7.33 26.06 -8.78
C GLY A 346 -7.96 25.87 -10.16
N GLN A 347 -7.12 25.82 -11.20
CA GLN A 347 -7.57 25.64 -12.60
C GLN A 347 -8.10 24.24 -12.92
N SER A 348 -7.87 23.25 -12.05
CA SER A 348 -8.39 21.87 -12.21
C SER A 348 -9.69 21.61 -11.43
N LEU A 349 -10.20 22.65 -10.74
CA LEU A 349 -11.46 22.57 -10.01
C LEU A 349 -12.61 22.35 -11.00
N ARG A 350 -13.45 21.37 -10.72
CA ARG A 350 -14.63 21.01 -11.49
C ARG A 350 -15.71 20.44 -10.59
N TRP A 351 -16.95 20.46 -11.06
CA TRP A 351 -18.12 20.00 -10.30
C TRP A 351 -18.71 18.75 -10.93
N ILE A 352 -18.64 17.64 -10.20
CA ILE A 352 -19.09 16.33 -10.67
C ILE A 352 -20.52 16.11 -10.15
N GLY A 353 -21.48 15.99 -11.06
CA GLY A 353 -22.88 15.69 -10.74
C GLY A 353 -23.06 14.19 -10.43
N VAL A 354 -23.14 13.82 -9.15
CA VAL A 354 -23.31 12.41 -8.73
C VAL A 354 -24.67 11.87 -9.19
N HIS A 355 -25.68 12.73 -9.21
CA HIS A 355 -27.02 12.40 -9.71
C HIS A 355 -27.03 12.04 -11.20
N ASP A 356 -26.23 12.73 -12.02
CA ASP A 356 -26.08 12.41 -13.44
C ASP A 356 -25.28 11.12 -13.65
N LEU A 357 -24.22 10.92 -12.86
CA LEU A 357 -23.44 9.67 -12.86
C LEU A 357 -24.30 8.47 -12.51
N TYR A 358 -25.15 8.60 -11.49
CA TYR A 358 -26.07 7.54 -11.09
C TYR A 358 -27.04 7.17 -12.22
N CYS A 359 -27.61 8.17 -12.89
CA CYS A 359 -28.48 7.96 -14.06
C CYS A 359 -27.75 7.26 -15.21
N TYR A 360 -26.47 7.59 -15.45
CA TYR A 360 -25.70 7.00 -16.53
C TYR A 360 -25.23 5.57 -16.22
N ILE A 361 -24.62 5.35 -15.05
CA ILE A 361 -24.01 4.08 -14.64
C ILE A 361 -25.08 3.05 -14.30
N GLY A 362 -26.20 3.52 -13.76
CA GLY A 362 -27.33 2.69 -13.37
C GLY A 362 -27.20 2.10 -11.96
N PRO A 363 -28.33 1.60 -11.42
CA PRO A 363 -28.43 1.17 -10.02
C PRO A 363 -27.60 -0.08 -9.71
N GLU A 364 -27.46 -1.00 -10.67
CA GLU A 364 -26.78 -2.28 -10.46
C GLU A 364 -25.28 -2.09 -10.19
N LYS A 365 -24.57 -1.39 -11.09
CA LYS A 365 -23.13 -1.11 -10.92
C LYS A 365 -22.87 -0.16 -9.75
N THR A 366 -23.75 0.82 -9.54
CA THR A 366 -23.60 1.77 -8.42
C THR A 366 -23.59 1.05 -7.07
N LYS A 367 -24.45 0.04 -6.87
CA LYS A 367 -24.49 -0.73 -5.63
C LYS A 367 -23.23 -1.56 -5.38
N GLY A 368 -22.51 -1.97 -6.44
CA GLY A 368 -21.27 -2.73 -6.34
C GLY A 368 -19.98 -1.90 -6.38
N ILE A 369 -20.07 -0.58 -6.53
CA ILE A 369 -18.89 0.24 -6.85
C ILE A 369 -17.89 0.35 -5.70
N LEU A 370 -18.34 0.27 -4.44
CA LEU A 370 -17.46 0.30 -3.27
C LEU A 370 -16.50 -0.89 -3.29
N PHE A 371 -17.04 -2.10 -3.43
CA PHE A 371 -16.24 -3.32 -3.49
C PHE A 371 -15.37 -3.34 -4.73
N PHE A 372 -15.89 -2.98 -5.90
CA PHE A 372 -15.08 -2.87 -7.11
C PHE A 372 -13.86 -1.96 -6.89
N HIS A 373 -14.07 -0.80 -6.26
CA HIS A 373 -13.00 0.15 -5.99
C HIS A 373 -11.99 -0.39 -4.97
N ALA A 374 -12.43 -0.99 -3.87
CA ALA A 374 -11.50 -1.61 -2.91
C ALA A 374 -10.73 -2.78 -3.54
N PHE A 375 -11.42 -3.68 -4.24
CA PHE A 375 -10.89 -4.90 -4.84
C PHE A 375 -9.83 -4.62 -5.91
N THR A 376 -9.96 -3.52 -6.66
CA THR A 376 -9.00 -3.13 -7.71
C THR A 376 -7.87 -2.23 -7.18
N GLY A 377 -7.80 -2.06 -5.86
CA GLY A 377 -6.74 -1.35 -5.14
C GLY A 377 -7.17 0.02 -4.61
N CYS A 378 -6.88 0.27 -3.33
CA CYS A 378 -7.08 1.53 -2.63
C CYS A 378 -5.95 1.75 -1.60
N ASP A 379 -6.14 2.57 -0.56
CA ASP A 379 -5.06 2.83 0.43
C ASP A 379 -4.73 1.63 1.32
N THR A 380 -5.71 0.76 1.55
CA THR A 380 -5.63 -0.37 2.50
C THR A 380 -5.61 -1.73 1.79
N VAL A 381 -5.85 -1.75 0.48
CA VAL A 381 -5.97 -2.97 -0.36
C VAL A 381 -5.08 -2.82 -1.59
N SER A 382 -4.30 -3.85 -1.92
CA SER A 382 -3.33 -3.76 -3.01
C SER A 382 -3.98 -3.58 -4.36
N ALA A 383 -3.32 -2.88 -5.28
CA ALA A 383 -3.61 -3.07 -6.70
C ALA A 383 -3.16 -4.47 -7.17
N PHE A 384 -3.78 -4.95 -8.24
CA PHE A 384 -3.25 -6.07 -9.00
C PHE A 384 -2.08 -5.60 -9.88
N ARG A 385 -0.96 -6.33 -9.86
CA ARG A 385 0.24 -5.94 -10.61
C ARG A 385 -0.04 -5.82 -12.10
N ASN A 386 0.40 -4.72 -12.70
CA ASN A 386 0.18 -4.41 -14.12
C ASN A 386 -1.30 -4.32 -14.55
N LYS A 387 -2.24 -4.18 -13.60
CA LYS A 387 -3.67 -4.01 -13.89
C LYS A 387 -4.19 -2.73 -13.25
N GLY A 388 -4.69 -1.84 -14.08
CA GLY A 388 -5.27 -0.56 -13.65
C GLY A 388 -6.79 -0.59 -13.53
N LYS A 389 -7.35 0.45 -12.90
CA LYS A 389 -8.81 0.64 -12.76
C LYS A 389 -9.53 0.58 -14.10
N LYS A 390 -8.92 1.14 -15.16
CA LYS A 390 -9.46 1.10 -16.52
C LYS A 390 -9.62 -0.32 -17.05
N THR A 391 -8.61 -1.17 -16.86
CA THR A 391 -8.66 -2.57 -17.29
C THR A 391 -9.76 -3.31 -16.54
N ALA A 392 -9.82 -3.14 -15.22
CA ALA A 392 -10.84 -3.78 -14.40
C ALA A 392 -12.27 -3.29 -14.72
N TRP A 393 -12.45 -2.00 -14.99
CA TRP A 393 -13.74 -1.42 -15.39
C TRP A 393 -14.24 -2.04 -16.69
N GLN A 394 -13.37 -2.13 -17.70
CA GLN A 394 -13.69 -2.79 -18.97
C GLN A 394 -13.93 -4.29 -18.81
N THR A 395 -13.27 -4.95 -17.84
CA THR A 395 -13.57 -6.35 -17.53
C THR A 395 -14.95 -6.49 -16.90
N TRP A 396 -15.38 -5.54 -16.07
CA TRP A 396 -16.71 -5.53 -15.48
C TRP A 396 -17.82 -5.36 -16.53
N ASP A 397 -17.56 -4.62 -17.61
CA ASP A 397 -18.49 -4.54 -18.75
C ASP A 397 -18.73 -5.90 -19.43
N ILE A 398 -17.75 -6.80 -19.38
CA ILE A 398 -17.80 -8.11 -20.05
C ILE A 398 -18.25 -9.21 -19.07
N CYS A 399 -17.92 -9.08 -17.80
CA CYS A 399 -18.24 -10.03 -16.73
C CYS A 399 -19.36 -9.48 -15.84
N SER A 400 -20.58 -9.41 -16.38
CA SER A 400 -21.76 -8.91 -15.64
C SER A 400 -22.14 -9.78 -14.45
N GLU A 401 -21.79 -11.08 -14.48
CA GLU A 401 -21.95 -12.03 -13.37
C GLU A 401 -21.28 -11.56 -12.07
N ALA A 402 -20.28 -10.66 -12.15
CA ALA A 402 -19.62 -10.09 -10.97
C ALA A 402 -20.46 -9.04 -10.24
N SER A 403 -21.44 -8.39 -10.90
CA SER A 403 -22.22 -7.29 -10.32
C SER A 403 -23.00 -7.65 -9.05
N PRO A 404 -23.69 -8.81 -8.97
CA PRO A 404 -24.36 -9.23 -7.74
C PRO A 404 -23.39 -9.44 -6.58
N ILE A 405 -22.19 -9.98 -6.87
CA ILE A 405 -21.16 -10.24 -5.86
C ILE A 405 -20.56 -8.92 -5.37
N PHE A 406 -20.24 -8.01 -6.28
CA PHE A 406 -19.76 -6.68 -5.93
C PHE A 406 -20.78 -5.91 -5.08
N THR A 407 -22.07 -6.03 -5.42
CA THR A 407 -23.17 -5.45 -4.63
C THR A 407 -23.22 -6.04 -3.23
N LYS A 408 -23.22 -7.38 -3.12
CA LYS A 408 -23.25 -8.09 -1.86
C LYS A 408 -22.08 -7.71 -0.94
N LEU A 409 -20.87 -7.64 -1.48
CA LEU A 409 -19.65 -7.33 -0.72
C LEU A 409 -19.45 -5.82 -0.46
N SER A 410 -20.25 -4.95 -1.10
CA SER A 410 -20.30 -3.52 -0.80
C SER A 410 -21.22 -3.19 0.38
N GLN A 411 -21.97 -4.17 0.88
CA GLN A 411 -22.94 -3.99 1.97
C GLN A 411 -22.44 -4.63 3.26
N TYR A 412 -22.87 -4.08 4.39
CA TYR A 412 -22.61 -4.64 5.71
C TYR A 412 -23.79 -5.53 6.18
N PRO A 413 -23.53 -6.69 6.82
CA PRO A 413 -22.23 -7.35 6.94
C PRO A 413 -21.84 -8.01 5.60
N PRO A 414 -20.57 -7.92 5.15
CA PRO A 414 -20.15 -8.59 3.94
C PRO A 414 -20.13 -10.11 4.18
N ILE A 415 -20.67 -10.88 3.24
CA ILE A 415 -20.65 -12.35 3.33
C ILE A 415 -20.02 -12.88 2.05
N LEU A 416 -18.91 -13.60 2.19
CA LEU A 416 -18.20 -14.26 1.10
C LEU A 416 -18.36 -15.78 1.22
N ASN A 417 -18.88 -16.43 0.19
CA ASN A 417 -18.93 -17.88 0.05
C ASN A 417 -18.04 -18.37 -1.11
N ASP A 418 -17.85 -19.68 -1.24
CA ASP A 418 -16.98 -20.24 -2.30
C ASP A 418 -17.50 -19.96 -3.72
N GLY A 419 -18.81 -19.99 -3.95
CA GLY A 419 -19.39 -19.69 -5.27
C GLY A 419 -19.21 -18.21 -5.68
N ASP A 420 -19.24 -17.28 -4.73
CA ASP A 420 -18.90 -15.88 -4.97
C ASP A 420 -17.43 -15.77 -5.41
N LEU A 421 -16.53 -16.53 -4.77
CA LEU A 421 -15.10 -16.52 -5.08
C LEU A 421 -14.82 -17.08 -6.48
N GLU A 422 -15.53 -18.14 -6.91
CA GLU A 422 -15.40 -18.69 -8.28
C GLU A 422 -15.70 -17.64 -9.36
N ILE A 423 -16.72 -16.80 -9.15
CA ILE A 423 -17.04 -15.69 -10.07
C ILE A 423 -15.95 -14.61 -10.04
N LEU A 424 -15.41 -14.31 -8.85
CA LEU A 424 -14.29 -13.37 -8.70
C LEU A 424 -13.00 -13.91 -9.34
N GLU A 425 -12.76 -15.23 -9.29
CA GLU A 425 -11.66 -15.87 -10.00
C GLU A 425 -11.79 -15.65 -11.51
N LYS A 426 -12.96 -15.97 -12.08
CA LYS A 426 -13.26 -15.71 -13.50
C LYS A 426 -13.07 -14.24 -13.87
N PHE A 427 -13.52 -13.30 -13.03
CA PHE A 427 -13.29 -11.87 -13.23
C PHE A 427 -11.79 -11.53 -13.27
N VAL A 428 -10.99 -12.04 -12.34
CA VAL A 428 -9.54 -11.82 -12.29
C VAL A 428 -8.84 -12.46 -13.48
N VAL A 429 -9.23 -13.66 -13.89
CA VAL A 429 -8.71 -14.32 -15.09
C VAL A 429 -8.93 -13.43 -16.33
N LEU A 430 -10.15 -12.94 -16.55
CA LEU A 430 -10.47 -12.06 -17.68
C LEU A 430 -9.76 -10.71 -17.63
N MET A 431 -9.49 -10.19 -16.42
CA MET A 431 -8.67 -8.99 -16.23
C MET A 431 -7.20 -9.22 -16.59
N TYR A 432 -6.67 -10.42 -16.30
CA TYR A 432 -5.32 -10.79 -16.68
C TYR A 432 -5.19 -11.14 -18.15
N ASP A 433 -6.17 -11.82 -18.72
CA ASP A 433 -6.21 -12.27 -20.09
C ASP A 433 -7.65 -12.48 -20.60
N ARG A 434 -8.09 -11.60 -21.50
CA ARG A 434 -9.47 -11.60 -22.03
C ARG A 434 -9.78 -12.79 -22.93
N SER A 435 -8.78 -13.44 -23.51
CA SER A 435 -8.95 -14.62 -24.36
C SER A 435 -8.83 -15.93 -23.57
N SER A 436 -8.59 -15.86 -22.27
CA SER A 436 -8.49 -17.05 -21.42
C SER A 436 -9.84 -17.76 -21.31
N THR A 437 -9.83 -19.08 -21.47
CA THR A 437 -10.97 -19.96 -21.22
C THR A 437 -10.94 -20.55 -19.81
N ALA A 438 -9.87 -20.32 -19.04
CA ALA A 438 -9.74 -20.81 -17.68
C ALA A 438 -10.80 -20.17 -16.77
N VAL A 439 -11.35 -20.98 -15.87
CA VAL A 439 -12.40 -20.54 -14.92
C VAL A 439 -11.83 -20.22 -13.54
N SER A 440 -10.66 -20.77 -13.20
CA SER A 440 -9.95 -20.54 -11.95
C SER A 440 -8.65 -19.77 -12.17
N VAL A 441 -8.20 -19.04 -11.15
CA VAL A 441 -6.92 -18.31 -11.24
C VAL A 441 -5.72 -19.26 -11.25
N ASP A 442 -5.82 -20.41 -10.59
CA ASP A 442 -4.72 -21.39 -10.52
C ASP A 442 -4.47 -22.07 -11.89
N GLU A 443 -5.54 -22.45 -12.60
CA GLU A 443 -5.44 -22.93 -13.99
C GLU A 443 -4.86 -21.85 -14.91
N ALA A 444 -5.35 -20.61 -14.78
CA ALA A 444 -4.90 -19.50 -15.60
C ALA A 444 -3.42 -19.15 -15.36
N ARG A 445 -2.90 -19.33 -14.14
CA ARG A 445 -1.49 -19.13 -13.81
C ARG A 445 -0.59 -20.05 -14.61
N LEU A 446 -0.90 -21.35 -14.62
CA LEU A 446 -0.15 -22.34 -15.38
C LEU A 446 -0.20 -22.04 -16.88
N ASP A 447 -1.40 -21.78 -17.44
CA ASP A 447 -1.55 -21.46 -18.87
C ASP A 447 -0.76 -20.21 -19.27
N MET A 448 -0.88 -19.13 -18.50
CA MET A 448 -0.21 -17.87 -18.78
C MET A 448 1.32 -17.97 -18.65
N PHE A 449 1.81 -18.72 -17.66
CA PHE A 449 3.25 -18.90 -17.46
C PHE A 449 3.85 -19.86 -18.50
N ALA A 450 3.30 -21.08 -18.60
CA ALA A 450 3.89 -22.14 -19.40
C ALA A 450 3.62 -21.99 -20.90
N ARG A 451 2.37 -21.68 -21.29
CA ARG A 451 2.00 -21.61 -22.73
C ARG A 451 2.22 -20.22 -23.32
N LYS A 452 1.95 -19.17 -22.55
CA LYS A 452 2.05 -17.77 -23.02
C LYS A 452 3.35 -17.08 -22.62
N GLN A 453 4.26 -17.79 -21.94
CA GLN A 453 5.59 -17.31 -21.52
C GLN A 453 5.56 -15.97 -20.78
N ARG A 454 4.49 -15.72 -20.01
CA ARG A 454 4.40 -14.49 -19.21
C ARG A 454 5.35 -14.57 -18.02
N PRO A 455 6.00 -13.46 -17.63
CA PRO A 455 6.77 -13.40 -16.39
C PRO A 455 5.91 -13.82 -15.18
N TYR A 456 6.51 -14.46 -14.17
CA TYR A 456 5.81 -14.90 -12.95
C TYR A 456 5.10 -13.77 -12.20
N GLU A 457 5.55 -12.54 -12.41
CA GLU A 457 4.95 -11.33 -11.82
C GLU A 457 3.74 -10.82 -12.62
N ALA A 458 3.52 -11.32 -13.83
CA ALA A 458 2.49 -10.89 -14.77
C ALA A 458 1.35 -11.92 -14.94
N ILE A 459 1.27 -12.89 -14.03
CA ILE A 459 0.19 -13.88 -13.92
C ILE A 459 -0.73 -13.53 -12.73
N PRO A 460 -1.99 -14.01 -12.69
CA PRO A 460 -2.89 -13.72 -11.59
C PRO A 460 -2.40 -14.30 -10.25
N PRO A 461 -2.91 -13.81 -9.10
CA PRO A 461 -2.62 -14.41 -7.79
C PRO A 461 -3.15 -15.85 -7.70
N THR A 462 -2.62 -16.63 -6.74
CA THR A 462 -3.22 -17.94 -6.38
C THR A 462 -4.62 -17.76 -5.82
N ARG A 463 -5.45 -18.81 -5.85
CA ARG A 463 -6.79 -18.77 -5.22
C ARG A 463 -6.72 -18.38 -3.75
N ALA A 464 -5.75 -18.91 -3.01
CA ALA A 464 -5.56 -18.62 -1.59
C ALA A 464 -5.21 -17.13 -1.34
N ALA A 465 -4.33 -16.55 -2.16
CA ALA A 465 -3.99 -15.13 -2.08
C ALA A 465 -5.17 -14.24 -2.50
N LEU A 466 -5.92 -14.65 -3.54
CA LEU A 466 -7.12 -13.95 -3.98
C LEU A 466 -8.20 -13.93 -2.91
N LEU A 467 -8.42 -15.03 -2.19
CA LEU A 467 -9.38 -15.09 -1.09
C LEU A 467 -9.06 -14.04 0.01
N GLN A 468 -7.81 -13.94 0.43
CA GLN A 468 -7.40 -12.93 1.42
C GLN A 468 -7.59 -11.51 0.90
N HIS A 469 -7.20 -11.27 -0.36
CA HIS A 469 -7.40 -9.99 -1.03
C HIS A 469 -8.88 -9.59 -1.12
N THR A 470 -9.75 -10.55 -1.45
CA THR A 470 -11.21 -10.37 -1.46
C THR A 470 -11.74 -10.01 -0.08
N LYS A 471 -11.25 -10.67 0.98
CA LYS A 471 -11.63 -10.33 2.37
C LYS A 471 -11.20 -8.90 2.72
N HIS A 472 -9.98 -8.50 2.38
CA HIS A 472 -9.51 -7.12 2.62
C HIS A 472 -10.38 -6.09 1.90
N ALA A 473 -10.71 -6.36 0.64
CA ALA A 473 -11.60 -5.52 -0.15
C ALA A 473 -13.02 -5.45 0.42
N ALA A 474 -13.59 -6.57 0.85
CA ALA A 474 -14.92 -6.65 1.42
C ALA A 474 -15.02 -5.90 2.76
N TYR A 475 -13.99 -5.98 3.60
CA TYR A 475 -13.92 -5.20 4.84
C TYR A 475 -13.90 -3.70 4.56
N GLN A 476 -13.03 -3.25 3.64
CA GLN A 476 -12.96 -1.82 3.29
C GLN A 476 -14.28 -1.33 2.67
N ALA A 477 -14.89 -2.13 1.80
CA ALA A 477 -16.10 -1.74 1.09
C ALA A 477 -17.36 -1.82 1.95
N GLY A 478 -17.66 -2.97 2.54
CA GLY A 478 -18.88 -3.16 3.34
C GLY A 478 -18.76 -2.61 4.75
N CYS A 479 -17.69 -2.95 5.49
CA CYS A 479 -17.57 -2.56 6.90
C CYS A 479 -17.20 -1.09 7.09
N ILE A 480 -16.32 -0.52 6.26
CA ILE A 480 -15.89 0.88 6.41
C ILE A 480 -16.75 1.84 5.57
N TRP A 481 -16.83 1.63 4.26
CA TRP A 481 -17.53 2.56 3.35
C TRP A 481 -19.05 2.36 3.29
N GLY A 482 -19.51 1.11 3.35
CA GLY A 482 -20.93 0.73 3.26
C GLY A 482 -21.78 1.23 4.44
N GLN A 483 -21.13 1.61 5.54
CA GLN A 483 -21.75 2.18 6.73
C GLN A 483 -21.54 3.71 6.84
N SER A 484 -21.07 4.40 5.79
CA SER A 484 -20.69 5.83 5.83
C SER A 484 -21.80 6.82 6.20
N THR A 485 -23.08 6.42 6.11
CA THR A 485 -24.21 7.23 6.57
C THR A 485 -24.61 6.96 8.03
N GLN A 486 -23.94 6.01 8.69
CA GLN A 486 -24.21 5.63 10.07
C GLN A 486 -23.16 6.28 10.97
N ARG A 487 -23.60 7.13 11.91
CA ARG A 487 -22.70 7.83 12.83
C ARG A 487 -21.79 6.89 13.65
N GLN A 488 -22.31 5.73 14.03
CA GLN A 488 -21.60 4.71 14.81
C GLN A 488 -21.65 3.39 14.03
N PRO A 489 -20.76 3.21 13.04
CA PRO A 489 -20.70 1.99 12.26
C PRO A 489 -20.37 0.79 13.16
N GLU A 490 -20.91 -0.37 12.83
CA GLU A 490 -20.57 -1.60 13.53
C GLU A 490 -19.09 -1.95 13.32
N SER A 491 -18.41 -2.30 14.41
CA SER A 491 -16.97 -2.57 14.40
C SER A 491 -16.71 -4.05 14.18
N GLU A 492 -16.04 -4.36 13.07
CA GLU A 492 -15.51 -5.68 12.76
C GLU A 492 -14.00 -5.69 13.03
N SER A 493 -13.50 -6.79 13.63
CA SER A 493 -12.08 -6.96 13.89
C SER A 493 -11.33 -7.19 12.57
N PRO A 494 -10.33 -6.36 12.21
CA PRO A 494 -9.52 -6.63 11.01
C PRO A 494 -8.86 -8.02 11.04
N GLY A 495 -8.68 -8.61 12.23
CA GLY A 495 -8.17 -9.98 12.39
C GLY A 495 -8.97 -11.02 11.60
N ASP A 496 -10.30 -10.92 11.66
CA ASP A 496 -11.22 -11.90 11.04
C ASP A 496 -11.26 -11.76 9.51
N TRP A 497 -10.77 -10.63 9.02
CA TRP A 497 -10.73 -10.25 7.62
C TRP A 497 -9.35 -10.39 6.99
N GLY A 498 -8.44 -11.10 7.67
CA GLY A 498 -7.14 -11.47 7.12
C GLY A 498 -6.02 -10.48 7.42
N TRP A 499 -6.17 -9.57 8.38
CA TRP A 499 -5.06 -8.77 8.90
C TRP A 499 -4.45 -9.39 10.16
N LYS A 500 -3.14 -9.23 10.37
CA LYS A 500 -2.43 -9.69 11.57
C LYS A 500 -1.91 -8.49 12.35
N LYS A 501 -2.23 -8.44 13.65
CA LYS A 501 -1.78 -7.36 14.54
C LYS A 501 -0.31 -7.51 14.87
N ARG A 502 0.52 -6.53 14.52
CA ARG A 502 1.91 -6.38 14.98
C ARG A 502 1.95 -5.54 16.25
N GLN A 503 2.79 -5.96 17.19
CA GLN A 503 3.22 -5.13 18.31
C GLN A 503 4.55 -4.47 17.96
N GLY A 504 4.59 -3.14 17.91
CA GLY A 504 5.81 -2.35 17.78
C GLY A 504 5.94 -1.38 18.95
N GLY A 505 7.16 -1.00 19.32
CA GLY A 505 7.48 -0.23 20.53
C GLY A 505 6.86 1.17 20.66
N VAL A 506 6.05 1.63 19.70
CA VAL A 506 5.32 2.91 19.76
C VAL A 506 3.85 2.80 19.30
N GLY A 507 3.31 1.58 19.11
CA GLY A 507 1.91 1.41 18.70
C GLY A 507 1.55 0.04 18.10
N PHE A 508 0.26 -0.16 17.85
CA PHE A 508 -0.28 -1.34 17.16
C PHE A 508 -0.44 -1.03 15.68
N ASP A 509 0.05 -1.91 14.81
CA ASP A 509 -0.15 -1.79 13.35
C ASP A 509 -0.61 -3.13 12.77
N TRP A 510 -1.31 -3.10 11.65
CA TRP A 510 -1.87 -4.30 11.01
C TRP A 510 -1.08 -4.67 9.77
N LEU A 511 -0.77 -5.95 9.60
CA LEU A 511 -0.19 -6.48 8.36
C LEU A 511 -1.18 -7.33 7.58
N VAL A 512 -1.02 -7.35 6.27
CA VAL A 512 -1.64 -8.36 5.40
C VAL A 512 -1.26 -9.76 5.90
N GLY A 513 -2.26 -10.56 6.27
CA GLY A 513 -2.07 -11.95 6.66
C GLY A 513 -1.53 -12.75 5.47
N GLN A 514 -0.36 -13.36 5.63
CA GLN A 514 0.15 -14.31 4.65
C GLN A 514 -0.77 -15.53 4.57
N SER A 515 -0.97 -16.04 3.35
CA SER A 515 -1.61 -17.33 3.12
C SER A 515 -0.88 -18.41 3.91
N HIS A 516 -1.62 -19.18 4.70
CA HIS A 516 -1.10 -20.32 5.46
C HIS A 516 -0.71 -21.52 4.57
N SER A 517 -0.74 -21.38 3.24
CA SER A 517 -0.11 -22.34 2.36
C SER A 517 1.39 -22.24 2.60
N VAL A 518 1.92 -23.20 3.35
CA VAL A 518 3.35 -23.43 3.45
C VAL A 518 3.90 -23.38 2.02
N PRO A 519 4.86 -22.48 1.71
CA PRO A 519 5.42 -22.46 0.36
C PRO A 519 5.89 -23.88 0.08
N PHE A 520 5.59 -24.41 -1.11
CA PHE A 520 5.87 -25.81 -1.50
C PHE A 520 7.31 -26.23 -1.12
N THR A 521 8.20 -25.24 -1.00
CA THR A 521 9.56 -25.35 -0.48
C THR A 521 9.76 -25.81 0.95
N ASP A 522 8.97 -25.44 1.95
CA ASP A 522 9.29 -25.88 3.32
C ASP A 522 9.03 -27.39 3.44
N SER A 523 8.03 -27.90 2.72
CA SER A 523 7.79 -29.33 2.51
C SER A 523 8.93 -30.02 1.73
N LEU A 524 9.62 -29.32 0.83
CA LEU A 524 10.79 -29.84 0.10
C LEU A 524 12.10 -29.74 0.91
N ILE A 525 12.24 -28.75 1.79
CA ILE A 525 13.44 -28.56 2.62
C ILE A 525 13.53 -29.67 3.68
N GLU A 526 12.41 -30.07 4.29
CA GLU A 526 12.34 -31.26 5.17
C GLU A 526 12.71 -32.56 4.45
N LEU A 527 12.46 -32.67 3.14
CA LEU A 527 12.85 -33.84 2.34
C LEU A 527 14.31 -33.77 1.85
N SER A 528 14.82 -32.59 1.51
CA SER A 528 16.21 -32.38 1.06
C SER A 528 17.23 -32.57 2.18
N SER A 529 16.84 -32.33 3.44
CA SER A 529 17.66 -32.62 4.61
C SER A 529 17.82 -34.13 4.86
N GLY A 530 16.87 -34.95 4.39
CA GLY A 530 17.03 -36.41 4.28
C GLY A 530 17.98 -36.82 3.15
N PHE A 531 17.95 -36.13 2.01
CA PHE A 531 18.84 -36.40 0.86
C PHE A 531 20.30 -35.98 1.11
N ALA A 532 20.54 -34.89 1.84
CA ALA A 532 21.88 -34.43 2.19
C ALA A 532 22.66 -35.41 3.09
N MET A 533 21.94 -36.27 3.85
CA MET A 533 22.54 -37.35 4.65
C MET A 533 23.01 -38.54 3.78
N ASP A 534 22.41 -38.78 2.61
CA ASP A 534 22.76 -39.90 1.73
C ASP A 534 23.88 -39.56 0.72
N VAL A 535 24.05 -38.28 0.39
CA VAL A 535 25.15 -37.81 -0.50
C VAL A 535 26.49 -37.73 0.25
N SER A 536 26.52 -37.96 1.56
CA SER A 536 27.75 -37.99 2.35
C SER A 536 28.61 -39.25 2.14
N PHE A 537 28.11 -40.28 1.44
CA PHE A 537 28.88 -41.48 1.12
C PHE A 537 29.36 -41.49 -0.34
N GLY A 538 30.51 -40.84 -0.54
CA GLY A 538 31.56 -41.31 -1.44
C GLY A 538 31.43 -40.98 -2.92
N ARG A 539 31.88 -39.77 -3.32
CA ARG A 539 32.65 -39.54 -4.56
C ARG A 539 33.33 -38.16 -4.51
N SER A 540 34.66 -38.17 -4.46
CA SER A 540 35.49 -36.97 -4.56
C SER A 540 35.55 -36.47 -6.00
N TRP A 541 35.18 -35.21 -6.25
CA TRP A 541 35.37 -34.55 -7.55
C TRP A 541 36.75 -33.88 -7.64
N PRO A 542 37.45 -33.91 -8.79
CA PRO A 542 38.73 -33.24 -8.96
C PRO A 542 38.59 -31.72 -9.22
N PRO A 543 39.65 -30.90 -9.00
CA PRO A 543 39.60 -29.44 -9.15
C PRO A 543 39.44 -28.96 -10.61
N ALA A 544 38.76 -27.82 -10.78
CA ALA A 544 38.24 -27.23 -12.02
C ALA A 544 39.23 -26.81 -13.13
N HIS A 545 40.53 -27.11 -13.00
CA HIS A 545 41.54 -26.68 -13.99
C HIS A 545 42.31 -27.83 -14.64
N SER A 546 41.75 -29.05 -14.63
CA SER A 546 42.34 -30.19 -15.36
C SER A 546 41.51 -30.60 -16.58
N PRO A 547 42.16 -31.05 -17.69
CA PRO A 547 41.46 -31.62 -18.86
C PRO A 547 40.55 -32.82 -18.54
N GLU A 548 40.69 -33.43 -17.36
CA GLU A 548 39.94 -34.60 -16.89
C GLU A 548 38.53 -34.26 -16.40
N ALA A 549 38.24 -33.01 -16.03
CA ALA A 549 36.89 -32.59 -15.64
C ALA A 549 35.92 -32.61 -16.85
N CYS A 550 36.43 -32.23 -18.04
CA CYS A 550 35.66 -32.21 -19.28
C CYS A 550 35.38 -33.64 -19.79
N SER A 551 36.30 -34.59 -19.60
CA SER A 551 36.08 -36.00 -20.00
C SER A 551 35.02 -36.68 -19.13
N THR A 552 34.98 -36.36 -17.83
CA THR A 552 34.04 -36.95 -16.86
C THR A 552 32.60 -36.52 -17.14
N LEU A 553 32.39 -35.22 -17.45
CA LEU A 553 31.10 -34.67 -17.91
C LEU A 553 30.67 -35.27 -19.25
N LYS A 554 31.60 -35.44 -20.21
CA LYS A 554 31.35 -36.07 -21.51
C LYS A 554 30.89 -37.54 -21.39
N THR A 555 31.43 -38.30 -20.43
CA THR A 555 30.99 -39.69 -20.17
C THR A 555 29.61 -39.79 -19.50
N GLY A 556 29.27 -38.84 -18.62
CA GLY A 556 27.96 -38.78 -17.96
C GLY A 556 26.82 -38.43 -18.92
N ALA A 557 27.06 -37.47 -19.83
CA ALA A 557 26.11 -37.09 -20.87
C ALA A 557 25.80 -38.25 -21.84
N ARG A 558 26.83 -38.97 -22.31
CA ARG A 558 26.66 -40.14 -23.21
C ARG A 558 25.94 -41.34 -22.56
N GLN A 559 26.00 -41.50 -21.23
CA GLN A 559 25.26 -42.54 -20.51
C GLN A 559 23.76 -42.19 -20.36
N LYS A 560 23.42 -40.91 -20.16
CA LYS A 560 22.02 -40.44 -20.09
C LYS A 560 21.32 -40.43 -21.45
N GLU A 561 22.04 -40.13 -22.52
CA GLU A 561 21.54 -40.17 -23.91
C GLU A 561 21.10 -41.58 -24.35
N ARG A 562 21.70 -42.65 -23.77
CA ARG A 562 21.27 -44.04 -24.00
C ARG A 562 20.05 -44.46 -23.17
N ALA A 563 19.64 -43.65 -22.19
CA ALA A 563 18.58 -43.98 -21.24
C ALA A 563 17.26 -43.23 -21.50
N HIS A 564 17.25 -42.13 -22.25
CA HIS A 564 16.05 -41.32 -22.53
C HIS A 564 15.94 -41.02 -24.03
N SER A 565 14.75 -41.22 -24.61
CA SER A 565 14.50 -41.11 -26.05
C SER A 565 14.22 -39.68 -26.55
N ASP A 566 14.14 -38.69 -25.65
CA ASP A 566 13.76 -37.31 -26.00
C ASP A 566 14.94 -36.34 -25.84
N THR A 567 15.46 -35.88 -26.98
CA THR A 567 16.65 -35.02 -27.13
C THR A 567 16.48 -33.62 -26.52
N GLU A 568 15.26 -33.09 -26.40
CA GLU A 568 14.99 -31.80 -25.74
C GLU A 568 15.16 -31.85 -24.21
N SER A 569 14.85 -32.98 -23.58
CA SER A 569 14.99 -33.15 -22.12
C SER A 569 16.45 -33.20 -21.67
N VAL A 570 17.33 -33.71 -22.55
CA VAL A 570 18.77 -33.86 -22.32
C VAL A 570 19.45 -32.49 -22.36
N GLY A 571 19.09 -31.62 -23.31
CA GLY A 571 19.66 -30.27 -23.42
C GLY A 571 19.36 -29.38 -22.22
N ILE A 572 18.14 -29.45 -21.68
CA ILE A 572 17.73 -28.70 -20.48
C ILE A 572 18.46 -29.21 -19.23
N THR A 573 18.61 -30.53 -19.11
CA THR A 573 19.30 -31.16 -17.97
C THR A 573 20.79 -30.78 -17.93
N VAL A 574 21.47 -30.77 -19.08
CA VAL A 574 22.89 -30.41 -19.17
C VAL A 574 23.10 -28.91 -18.87
N ALA A 575 22.23 -28.02 -19.38
CA ALA A 575 22.31 -26.59 -19.09
C ALA A 575 22.11 -26.29 -17.59
N LEU A 576 21.25 -27.05 -16.91
CA LEU A 576 20.97 -26.89 -15.48
C LEU A 576 22.08 -27.46 -14.59
N GLU A 577 22.72 -28.56 -14.97
CA GLU A 577 23.90 -29.09 -14.27
C GLU A 577 25.10 -28.13 -14.38
N VAL A 578 25.28 -27.45 -15.53
CA VAL A 578 26.30 -26.42 -15.72
C VAL A 578 26.02 -25.16 -14.87
N LEU A 579 24.76 -24.75 -14.76
CA LEU A 579 24.34 -23.63 -13.88
C LEU A 579 24.58 -23.96 -12.40
N GLN A 580 24.28 -25.19 -11.98
CA GLN A 580 24.48 -25.64 -10.61
C GLN A 580 25.97 -25.76 -10.25
N TRP A 581 26.80 -26.18 -11.20
CA TRP A 581 28.27 -26.20 -11.05
C TRP A 581 28.85 -24.79 -10.91
N ALA A 582 28.42 -23.84 -11.76
CA ALA A 582 28.87 -22.44 -11.69
C ALA A 582 28.49 -21.75 -10.36
N GLN A 583 27.39 -22.17 -9.75
CA GLN A 583 26.88 -21.62 -8.49
C GLN A 583 27.60 -22.17 -7.25
N LEU A 584 28.17 -23.38 -7.34
CA LEU A 584 28.96 -24.01 -6.27
C LEU A 584 30.41 -23.49 -6.22
N GLU A 585 31.01 -23.10 -7.35
CA GLU A 585 32.40 -22.59 -7.39
C GLU A 585 32.54 -21.07 -7.21
N GLY A 586 31.45 -20.31 -7.17
CA GLY A 586 31.49 -18.88 -6.86
C GLY A 586 32.26 -18.02 -7.88
N SER A 587 32.20 -18.37 -9.17
CA SER A 587 32.85 -17.58 -10.22
C SER A 587 32.19 -16.22 -10.39
N LYS A 588 33.01 -15.16 -10.39
CA LYS A 588 32.58 -13.75 -10.50
C LYS A 588 32.66 -13.20 -11.93
N ASN A 589 32.96 -14.03 -12.94
CA ASN A 589 33.24 -13.53 -14.29
C ASN A 589 32.27 -14.10 -15.35
N PRO A 590 31.41 -13.27 -15.98
CA PRO A 590 30.43 -13.71 -16.98
C PRO A 590 31.05 -14.29 -18.26
N HIS A 591 32.31 -13.96 -18.58
CA HIS A 591 32.95 -14.37 -19.82
C HIS A 591 33.32 -15.85 -19.90
N ASP A 592 33.58 -16.50 -18.76
CA ASP A 592 33.90 -17.94 -18.71
C ASP A 592 32.64 -18.81 -18.95
N PHE A 593 31.45 -18.21 -18.75
CA PHE A 593 30.16 -18.88 -18.88
C PHE A 593 29.72 -19.06 -20.35
N TYR A 594 30.05 -18.09 -21.22
CA TYR A 594 29.66 -18.11 -22.63
C TYR A 594 30.52 -19.07 -23.48
N GLY A 595 31.82 -19.21 -23.19
CA GLY A 595 32.69 -20.15 -23.91
C GLY A 595 32.38 -21.63 -23.65
N LEU A 596 31.81 -21.94 -22.47
CA LEU A 596 31.34 -23.28 -22.11
C LEU A 596 30.03 -23.66 -22.80
N LEU A 597 29.14 -22.69 -23.05
CA LEU A 597 27.88 -22.89 -23.77
C LEU A 597 28.09 -23.05 -25.29
N GLU A 598 29.01 -22.28 -25.89
CA GLU A 598 29.36 -22.42 -27.32
C GLU A 598 30.01 -23.79 -27.61
N GLY A 599 30.89 -24.28 -26.74
CA GLY A 599 31.52 -25.60 -26.92
C GLY A 599 30.56 -26.79 -26.80
N VAL A 600 29.40 -26.61 -26.16
CA VAL A 600 28.32 -27.63 -26.06
C VAL A 600 27.38 -27.56 -27.27
N GLN A 601 27.21 -26.38 -27.88
CA GLN A 601 26.39 -26.21 -29.09
C GLN A 601 27.02 -26.87 -30.33
N ASP A 602 28.35 -26.86 -30.46
CA ASP A 602 29.05 -27.41 -31.63
C ASP A 602 29.07 -28.96 -31.70
N GLU A 603 28.91 -29.69 -30.58
CA GLU A 603 28.96 -31.17 -30.56
C GLU A 603 27.58 -31.87 -30.47
N VAL A 604 26.51 -31.19 -30.03
CA VAL A 604 25.18 -31.81 -29.75
C VAL A 604 24.17 -31.63 -30.89
N GLY A 605 24.46 -30.81 -31.91
CA GLY A 605 23.60 -30.68 -33.10
C GLY A 605 22.17 -30.23 -32.78
N VAL A 606 22.01 -29.30 -31.83
CA VAL A 606 20.73 -28.64 -31.56
C VAL A 606 20.53 -27.53 -32.60
N PHE A 607 19.37 -27.52 -33.26
CA PHE A 607 19.01 -26.57 -34.32
C PHE A 607 19.27 -25.10 -33.94
N PRO A 608 19.63 -24.23 -34.91
CA PRO A 608 19.98 -22.85 -34.64
C PRO A 608 18.80 -22.04 -34.11
N PHE A 609 19.08 -21.17 -33.14
CA PHE A 609 18.20 -20.05 -32.76
C PHE A 609 18.08 -19.07 -33.95
N GLU A 610 17.22 -19.37 -34.91
CA GLU A 610 16.75 -18.40 -35.90
C GLU A 610 15.35 -17.91 -35.51
N GLY A 611 15.20 -16.63 -35.18
CA GLY A 611 13.87 -16.03 -35.06
C GLY A 611 13.69 -14.84 -34.11
N VAL A 612 14.56 -13.82 -34.15
CA VAL A 612 14.14 -12.44 -33.83
C VAL A 612 14.56 -11.53 -34.99
N THR A 613 13.68 -11.41 -35.98
CA THR A 613 13.76 -10.33 -36.96
C THR A 613 13.20 -9.07 -36.33
N ASP A 614 14.09 -8.11 -36.07
CA ASP A 614 13.68 -6.76 -35.72
C ASP A 614 13.15 -6.05 -36.97
N ARG A 615 12.08 -5.26 -36.84
CA ARG A 615 11.51 -4.44 -37.92
C ARG A 615 12.44 -3.26 -38.24
N CYS A 616 13.53 -3.53 -38.92
CA CYS A 616 14.23 -2.63 -39.85
C CYS A 616 15.45 -3.40 -40.38
N GLY A 617 15.32 -3.93 -41.61
CA GLY A 617 16.38 -4.70 -42.25
C GLY A 617 17.68 -3.92 -42.38
N SER A 618 18.67 -4.26 -41.56
CA SER A 618 20.10 -4.11 -41.86
C SER A 618 20.92 -4.94 -40.86
N SER A 619 21.83 -5.77 -41.37
CA SER A 619 22.72 -6.63 -40.58
C SER A 619 23.81 -5.79 -39.90
N VAL A 620 23.95 -5.92 -38.58
CA VAL A 620 25.08 -5.33 -37.84
C VAL A 620 26.00 -6.43 -37.33
N ASN A 621 27.20 -6.45 -37.91
CA ASN A 621 28.33 -7.30 -37.57
C ASN A 621 28.93 -6.84 -36.22
N TRP A 622 28.91 -7.69 -35.20
CA TRP A 622 29.25 -7.36 -33.80
C TRP A 622 30.77 -7.25 -33.49
N ASN A 623 31.64 -7.26 -34.50
CA ASN A 623 33.10 -7.24 -34.29
C ASN A 623 33.79 -5.86 -34.39
N ALA A 624 33.06 -4.73 -34.35
CA ALA A 624 33.64 -3.41 -34.63
C ALA A 624 33.42 -2.29 -33.59
N ARG A 625 33.22 -2.59 -32.29
CA ARG A 625 33.21 -1.55 -31.22
C ARG A 625 34.00 -1.92 -29.97
N ARG A 626 35.28 -2.29 -30.16
CA ARG A 626 36.25 -2.45 -29.06
C ARG A 626 37.24 -1.28 -28.90
N ALA A 627 36.93 -0.12 -29.46
CA ALA A 627 37.74 1.09 -29.29
C ALA A 627 36.85 2.35 -29.25
N ALA A 628 36.30 2.67 -28.08
CA ALA A 628 35.99 4.04 -27.61
C ALA A 628 35.10 3.97 -26.36
N CYS A 629 35.72 4.09 -25.19
CA CYS A 629 35.29 4.93 -24.05
C CYS A 629 36.16 4.57 -22.83
N CYS A 630 37.26 5.33 -22.68
CA CYS A 630 37.64 5.85 -21.38
C CYS A 630 36.58 6.87 -20.91
#